data_AF-A0A956YCY1-F1
#
_entry.id   AF-A0A956YCY1-F1
#
_cell.length_a   1.000
_cell.length_b   1.000
_cell.length_c   1.000
_cell.angle_alpha   90.00
_cell.angle_beta   90.00
_cell.angle_gamma   90.00
#
_symmetry.space_group_name_H-M   'P 1'
#
loop_
_entity.id
_entity.type
_entity.pdbx_description
1 polymer ?
#
loop_
_entity_poly.entity_id
_entity_poly.type
_entity_poly.pdbx_seq_one_letter_code
_entity_poly.pdbx_strand_id
1 'polypeptide(L)'
;INLGVWYLVTDGSSVNTSRVDDLIERQDNVEKIADQLLPGTFIQSSPVDELGPYARTVSFLTLTLTVFSIPIIVLLVLFLMMILGLVVDRQRNETAVLRSRGTPTYQVIGLAMVEGIVISTLALIIGFFLASAFTRIMSSTRSFMDFSGQTGLIVSFPPNLVQTAIIALVFTVLLRVIPTVGAARQTIISYKQSNSRAISRPLWQRLGVDILLLLLIGYFYYQVDRQGSLIQVENGIANIEQAYDQPFVFLMPPLTIFALTLFMLRFLPLIPRLIGWLLQFTDNVGLLIVTRQLERSASSYYLPLILLVSTIGLGIYTASFARTIDRYLYEQQFYRTAGDISVRVFSEAIQGDDAIVADDANVVYMHISEINSIENIESATRIGEYRASARLTSGNVTGQFIGIDRAEFGEVAFWRSDFADTRLGYLLNALAPEQDTVLVSREFMQARGLNVGDFIQVDITSYGENIPMNLQIVGALDYFPRWYPVEEGPLFVGNLDYIFELAQTELPYRIIARVTDDFNQRDFEREVRSRGATGVFVDEPLTR
;
A
#
# COMPACT_ATOMS: atom_id res chain seq x y z
N ILE A 1 -39.46 27.63 -16.49
CA ILE A 1 -38.18 26.99 -16.90
C ILE A 1 -38.56 25.60 -17.38
N ASN A 2 -38.48 25.34 -18.70
CA ASN A 2 -38.78 24.00 -19.24
C ASN A 2 -37.51 23.17 -19.10
N LEU A 3 -37.41 22.42 -17.99
CA LEU A 3 -36.31 21.50 -17.75
C LEU A 3 -36.65 20.17 -18.44
N GLY A 4 -35.87 19.80 -19.46
CA GLY A 4 -35.90 18.45 -20.04
C GLY A 4 -34.79 17.64 -19.39
N VAL A 5 -35.13 16.51 -18.75
CA VAL A 5 -34.14 15.60 -18.18
C VAL A 5 -34.21 14.28 -18.93
N TRP A 6 -33.06 13.78 -19.34
CA TRP A 6 -32.90 12.48 -19.98
C TRP A 6 -31.94 11.63 -19.16
N TYR A 7 -32.30 10.37 -18.96
CA TYR A 7 -31.47 9.40 -18.25
C TYR A 7 -31.05 8.30 -19.22
N LEU A 8 -29.77 7.95 -19.21
CA LEU A 8 -29.22 6.82 -19.95
C LEU A 8 -28.64 5.82 -18.94
N VAL A 9 -29.26 4.65 -18.83
CA VAL A 9 -28.74 3.56 -18.00
C VAL A 9 -27.82 2.70 -18.87
N THR A 10 -26.52 2.70 -18.58
CA THR A 10 -25.51 1.94 -19.31
C THR A 10 -25.11 0.68 -18.54
N ASP A 11 -24.93 -0.44 -19.26
CA ASP A 11 -24.40 -1.67 -18.67
C ASP A 11 -22.89 -1.54 -18.40
N GLY A 12 -22.52 -1.51 -17.12
CA GLY A 12 -21.14 -1.42 -16.64
C GLY A 12 -20.39 -2.75 -16.52
N SER A 13 -21.03 -3.89 -16.82
CA SER A 13 -20.48 -5.23 -16.55
C SER A 13 -19.16 -5.53 -17.28
N SER A 14 -18.87 -4.81 -18.37
CA SER A 14 -17.66 -4.99 -19.18
C SER A 14 -16.60 -3.89 -18.99
N VAL A 15 -16.82 -2.97 -18.04
CA VAL A 15 -15.87 -1.90 -17.71
C VAL A 15 -14.68 -2.52 -16.99
N ASN A 16 -13.48 -2.25 -17.48
CA ASN A 16 -12.22 -2.71 -16.90
C ASN A 16 -11.19 -1.58 -16.92
N THR A 17 -10.12 -1.74 -16.14
CA THR A 17 -9.03 -0.76 -16.00
C THR A 17 -8.43 -0.32 -17.34
N SER A 18 -8.34 -1.23 -18.32
CA SER A 18 -7.75 -0.92 -19.63
C SER A 18 -8.60 -0.04 -20.54
N ARG A 19 -9.89 0.14 -20.21
CA ARG A 19 -10.86 0.90 -21.01
C ARG A 19 -11.30 2.21 -20.36
N VAL A 20 -10.92 2.47 -19.11
CA VAL A 20 -11.39 3.66 -18.39
C VAL A 20 -10.96 4.94 -19.10
N ASP A 21 -9.71 5.04 -19.52
CA ASP A 21 -9.20 6.24 -20.23
C ASP A 21 -9.97 6.49 -21.55
N ASP A 22 -10.22 5.43 -22.33
CA ASP A 22 -11.01 5.51 -23.57
C ASP A 22 -12.48 5.90 -23.29
N LEU A 23 -13.05 5.46 -22.16
CA LEU A 23 -14.41 5.85 -21.76
C LEU A 23 -14.48 7.32 -21.33
N ILE A 24 -13.50 7.81 -20.58
CA ILE A 24 -13.40 9.23 -20.19
C ILE A 24 -13.24 10.10 -21.44
N GLU A 25 -12.32 9.75 -22.34
CA GLU A 25 -12.11 10.50 -23.59
C GLU A 25 -13.37 10.54 -24.46
N ARG A 26 -14.09 9.41 -24.56
CA ARG A 26 -15.35 9.35 -25.31
C ARG A 26 -16.43 10.20 -24.67
N GLN A 27 -16.54 10.22 -23.34
CA GLN A 27 -17.51 11.06 -22.65
C GLN A 27 -17.21 12.55 -22.84
N ASP A 28 -15.94 12.97 -22.70
CA ASP A 28 -15.52 14.35 -22.97
C ASP A 28 -15.86 14.76 -24.41
N ASN A 29 -15.73 13.84 -25.36
CA ASN A 29 -16.11 14.07 -26.75
C ASN A 29 -17.63 14.19 -26.91
N VAL A 30 -18.44 13.40 -26.19
CA VAL A 30 -19.90 13.51 -26.19
C VAL A 30 -20.34 14.85 -25.60
N GLU A 31 -19.74 15.28 -24.48
CA GLU A 31 -20.02 16.58 -23.85
C GLU A 31 -19.70 17.73 -24.81
N LYS A 32 -18.53 17.72 -25.45
CA LYS A 32 -18.16 18.71 -26.48
C LYS A 32 -19.16 18.76 -27.63
N ILE A 33 -19.68 17.61 -28.08
CA ILE A 33 -20.67 17.54 -29.15
C ILE A 33 -22.04 18.05 -28.66
N ALA A 34 -22.44 17.71 -27.44
CA ALA A 34 -23.70 18.15 -26.84
C ALA A 34 -23.72 19.68 -26.68
N ASP A 35 -22.64 20.27 -26.17
CA ASP A 35 -22.48 21.72 -26.03
C ASP A 35 -22.55 22.46 -27.37
N GLN A 36 -22.00 21.87 -28.43
CA GLN A 36 -22.06 22.44 -29.77
C GLN A 36 -23.47 22.40 -30.37
N LEU A 37 -24.24 21.34 -30.10
CA LEU A 37 -25.59 21.17 -30.63
C LEU A 37 -26.64 21.93 -29.82
N LEU A 38 -26.51 21.98 -28.49
CA LEU A 38 -27.46 22.61 -27.59
C LEU A 38 -26.73 23.36 -26.45
N PRO A 39 -26.34 24.63 -26.68
CA PRO A 39 -25.63 25.43 -25.68
C PRO A 39 -26.44 25.59 -24.39
N GLY A 40 -25.79 25.34 -23.24
CA GLY A 40 -26.43 25.39 -21.92
C GLY A 40 -27.02 24.07 -21.44
N THR A 41 -26.71 22.96 -22.11
CA THR A 41 -26.88 21.62 -21.54
C THR A 41 -25.76 21.35 -20.54
N PHE A 42 -26.05 20.59 -19.48
CA PHE A 42 -25.06 20.16 -18.51
C PHE A 42 -25.39 18.73 -18.08
N ILE A 43 -24.36 17.94 -17.81
CA ILE A 43 -24.53 16.57 -17.32
C ILE A 43 -24.64 16.66 -15.80
N GLN A 44 -25.79 16.27 -15.24
CA GLN A 44 -26.03 16.33 -13.80
C GLN A 44 -25.28 15.22 -13.03
N SER A 45 -25.11 14.05 -13.65
CA SER A 45 -24.37 12.92 -13.07
C SER A 45 -23.68 12.16 -14.19
N SER A 46 -22.37 11.97 -14.07
CA SER A 46 -21.55 11.27 -15.06
C SER A 46 -20.80 10.11 -14.41
N PRO A 47 -20.71 8.95 -15.06
CA PRO A 47 -19.78 7.90 -14.61
C PRO A 47 -18.32 8.39 -14.54
N VAL A 48 -17.96 9.45 -15.28
CA VAL A 48 -16.62 10.04 -15.26
C VAL A 48 -16.24 10.62 -13.90
N ASP A 49 -17.22 11.10 -13.12
CA ASP A 49 -16.99 11.65 -11.79
C ASP A 49 -16.36 10.61 -10.85
N GLU A 50 -16.77 9.34 -11.00
CA GLU A 50 -16.21 8.18 -10.28
C GLU A 50 -15.00 7.55 -11.00
N LEU A 51 -15.05 7.49 -12.33
CA LEU A 51 -13.99 6.88 -13.13
C LEU A 51 -12.69 7.69 -13.13
N GLY A 52 -12.75 9.02 -12.96
CA GLY A 52 -11.58 9.89 -12.90
C GLY A 52 -10.67 9.59 -11.69
N PRO A 53 -11.19 9.65 -10.45
CA PRO A 53 -10.45 9.20 -9.25
C PRO A 53 -9.97 7.75 -9.36
N TYR A 54 -10.80 6.87 -9.92
CA TYR A 54 -10.42 5.48 -10.17
C TYR A 54 -9.24 5.35 -11.14
N ALA A 55 -9.25 6.05 -12.27
CA ALA A 55 -8.16 6.05 -13.26
C ALA A 55 -6.84 6.56 -12.67
N ARG A 56 -6.90 7.61 -11.85
CA ARG A 56 -5.74 8.12 -11.10
C ARG A 56 -5.20 7.05 -10.14
N THR A 57 -6.08 6.39 -9.40
CA THR A 57 -5.71 5.30 -8.47
C THR A 57 -5.08 4.11 -9.20
N VAL A 58 -5.65 3.68 -10.33
CA VAL A 58 -5.13 2.59 -11.16
C VAL A 58 -3.75 2.94 -11.74
N SER A 59 -3.60 4.14 -12.27
CA SER A 59 -2.31 4.62 -12.82
C SER A 59 -1.24 4.66 -11.73
N PHE A 60 -1.60 5.16 -10.54
CA PHE A 60 -0.73 5.20 -9.38
C PHE A 60 -0.29 3.80 -8.92
N LEU A 61 -1.23 2.88 -8.75
CA LEU A 61 -0.93 1.50 -8.37
C LEU A 61 -0.06 0.82 -9.42
N THR A 62 -0.33 1.05 -10.71
CA THR A 62 0.46 0.49 -11.81
C THR A 62 1.90 0.99 -11.78
N LEU A 63 2.11 2.31 -11.60
CA LEU A 63 3.45 2.89 -11.49
C LEU A 63 4.20 2.32 -10.28
N THR A 64 3.55 2.30 -9.11
CA THR A 64 4.13 1.83 -7.85
C THR A 64 4.54 0.37 -7.94
N LEU A 65 3.64 -0.50 -8.42
CA LEU A 65 3.92 -1.92 -8.61
C LEU A 65 5.01 -2.17 -9.67
N THR A 66 5.05 -1.35 -10.73
CA THR A 66 6.11 -1.44 -11.75
C THR A 66 7.47 -1.12 -11.14
N VAL A 67 7.57 -0.03 -10.38
CA VAL A 67 8.81 0.37 -9.69
C VAL A 67 9.25 -0.68 -8.68
N PHE A 68 8.31 -1.23 -7.90
CA PHE A 68 8.57 -2.32 -6.97
C PHE A 68 9.07 -3.60 -7.68
N SER A 69 8.68 -3.81 -8.94
CA SER A 69 9.12 -4.95 -9.75
C SER A 69 10.53 -4.78 -10.33
N ILE A 70 11.06 -3.56 -10.44
CA ILE A 70 12.39 -3.29 -11.04
C ILE A 70 13.51 -4.11 -10.38
N PRO A 71 13.65 -4.16 -9.03
CA PRO A 71 14.68 -4.96 -8.37
C PRO A 71 14.58 -6.45 -8.70
N ILE A 72 13.36 -6.98 -8.77
CA ILE A 72 13.10 -8.39 -9.12
C ILE A 72 13.55 -8.65 -10.56
N ILE A 73 13.21 -7.75 -11.49
CA ILE A 73 13.64 -7.83 -12.90
C ILE A 73 15.17 -7.77 -12.98
N VAL A 74 15.82 -6.84 -12.29
CA VAL A 74 17.29 -6.73 -12.25
C VAL A 74 17.92 -8.04 -11.75
N LEU A 75 17.39 -8.61 -10.68
CA LEU A 75 17.87 -9.87 -10.13
C LEU A 75 17.67 -11.03 -11.11
N LEU A 76 16.52 -11.09 -11.79
CA LEU A 76 16.23 -12.06 -12.83
C LEU A 76 17.20 -11.92 -14.01
N VAL A 77 17.51 -10.69 -14.43
CA VAL A 77 18.51 -10.43 -15.47
C VAL A 77 19.89 -10.91 -15.05
N LEU A 78 20.31 -10.63 -13.81
CA LEU A 78 21.58 -11.14 -13.27
C LEU A 78 21.60 -12.67 -13.22
N PHE A 79 20.49 -13.30 -12.83
CA PHE A 79 20.32 -14.75 -12.85
C PHE A 79 20.47 -15.34 -14.25
N LEU A 80 19.77 -14.76 -15.22
CA LEU A 80 19.83 -15.19 -16.60
C LEU A 80 21.23 -14.98 -17.18
N MET A 81 21.89 -13.84 -16.91
CA MET A 81 23.28 -13.62 -17.31
C MET A 81 24.22 -14.68 -16.74
N MET A 82 24.02 -15.10 -15.47
CA MET A 82 24.80 -16.16 -14.84
C MET A 82 24.60 -17.50 -15.55
N ILE A 83 23.34 -17.93 -15.73
CA ILE A 83 23.02 -19.21 -16.38
C ILE A 83 23.50 -19.22 -17.82
N LEU A 84 23.21 -18.16 -18.58
CA LEU A 84 23.64 -18.05 -19.97
C LEU A 84 25.17 -18.02 -20.07
N GLY A 85 25.86 -17.38 -19.12
CA GLY A 85 27.31 -17.43 -18.99
C GLY A 85 27.83 -18.86 -18.80
N LEU A 86 27.24 -19.62 -17.88
CA LEU A 86 27.60 -21.03 -17.64
C LEU A 86 27.35 -21.92 -18.87
N VAL A 87 26.23 -21.71 -19.57
CA VAL A 87 25.90 -22.45 -20.80
C VAL A 87 26.90 -22.12 -21.91
N VAL A 88 27.20 -20.83 -22.11
CA VAL A 88 28.20 -20.39 -23.09
C VAL A 88 29.56 -20.96 -22.74
N ASP A 89 29.98 -20.93 -21.47
CA ASP A 89 31.25 -21.48 -21.02
C ASP A 89 31.35 -22.99 -21.26
N ARG A 90 30.25 -23.73 -21.07
CA ARG A 90 30.17 -25.16 -21.41
C ARG A 90 30.27 -25.39 -22.93
N GLN A 91 29.64 -24.54 -23.74
CA GLN A 91 29.65 -24.60 -25.20
C GLN A 91 30.92 -23.98 -25.84
N ARG A 92 31.79 -23.32 -25.06
CA ARG A 92 33.00 -22.68 -25.59
C ARG A 92 33.94 -23.67 -26.26
N ASN A 93 34.06 -24.89 -25.76
CA ASN A 93 34.90 -25.93 -26.37
C ASN A 93 34.38 -26.34 -27.76
N GLU A 94 33.07 -26.52 -27.91
CA GLU A 94 32.43 -26.84 -29.20
C GLU A 94 32.58 -25.68 -30.19
N THR A 95 32.31 -24.46 -29.71
CA THR A 95 32.49 -23.23 -30.48
C THR A 95 33.93 -23.08 -30.98
N ALA A 96 34.90 -23.38 -30.13
CA ALA A 96 36.31 -23.35 -30.48
C ALA A 96 36.69 -24.38 -31.55
N VAL A 97 36.10 -25.59 -31.51
CA VAL A 97 36.27 -26.61 -32.55
C VAL A 97 35.67 -26.14 -33.87
N LEU A 98 34.45 -25.58 -33.87
CA LEU A 98 33.82 -25.01 -35.07
C LEU A 98 34.68 -23.89 -35.68
N ARG A 99 35.20 -22.98 -34.84
CA ARG A 99 36.14 -21.93 -35.25
C ARG A 99 37.40 -22.51 -35.89
N SER A 100 37.95 -23.60 -35.33
CA SER A 100 39.15 -24.26 -35.89
C SER A 100 38.91 -24.96 -37.23
N ARG A 101 37.66 -25.29 -37.55
CA ARG A 101 37.24 -25.88 -38.83
C ARG A 101 36.85 -24.83 -39.89
N GLY A 102 37.08 -23.55 -39.61
CA GLY A 102 36.87 -22.46 -40.57
C GLY A 102 35.57 -21.68 -40.42
N THR A 103 34.73 -21.97 -39.41
CA THR A 103 33.48 -21.22 -39.19
C THR A 103 33.78 -19.76 -38.79
N PRO A 104 33.27 -18.75 -39.52
CA PRO A 104 33.45 -17.35 -39.17
C PRO A 104 32.55 -16.93 -37.98
N THR A 105 32.94 -15.88 -37.27
CA THR A 105 32.27 -15.40 -36.04
C THR A 105 30.78 -15.06 -36.23
N TYR A 106 30.40 -14.52 -37.39
CA TYR A 106 28.99 -14.19 -37.66
C TYR A 106 28.10 -15.44 -37.82
N GLN A 107 28.64 -16.57 -38.32
CA GLN A 107 27.89 -17.83 -38.39
C GLN A 107 27.65 -18.42 -37.00
N VAL A 108 28.63 -18.32 -36.10
CA VAL A 108 28.47 -18.73 -34.70
C VAL A 108 27.41 -17.88 -33.99
N ILE A 109 27.47 -16.56 -34.17
CA ILE A 109 26.47 -15.64 -33.61
C ILE A 109 25.08 -15.92 -34.20
N GLY A 110 24.99 -16.14 -35.52
CA GLY A 110 23.74 -16.48 -36.19
C GLY A 110 23.11 -17.77 -35.66
N LEU A 111 23.93 -18.82 -35.43
CA LEU A 111 23.46 -20.06 -34.83
C LEU A 111 22.90 -19.83 -33.42
N ALA A 112 23.62 -19.08 -32.59
CA ALA A 112 23.16 -18.74 -31.23
C ALA A 112 21.90 -17.86 -31.24
N MET A 113 21.73 -17.01 -32.24
CA MET A 113 20.52 -16.19 -32.42
C MET A 113 19.32 -17.05 -32.78
N VAL A 114 19.45 -17.97 -33.74
CA VAL A 114 18.38 -18.91 -34.11
C VAL A 114 17.98 -19.78 -32.92
N GLU A 115 18.96 -20.37 -32.23
CA GLU A 115 18.69 -21.17 -31.04
C GLU A 115 18.04 -20.33 -29.92
N GLY A 116 18.50 -19.08 -29.74
CA GLY A 116 17.90 -18.11 -28.82
C GLY A 116 16.45 -17.79 -29.14
N ILE A 117 16.10 -17.61 -30.42
CA ILE A 117 14.73 -17.34 -30.88
C ILE A 117 13.83 -18.57 -30.64
N VAL A 118 14.31 -19.78 -30.94
CA VAL A 118 13.54 -21.02 -30.72
C VAL A 118 13.22 -21.20 -29.24
N ILE A 119 14.23 -21.07 -28.37
CA ILE A 119 14.05 -21.21 -26.92
C ILE A 119 13.16 -20.08 -26.37
N SER A 120 13.37 -18.83 -26.81
CA SER A 120 12.58 -17.69 -26.32
C SER A 120 11.12 -17.77 -26.75
N THR A 121 10.85 -18.22 -27.98
CA THR A 121 9.48 -18.43 -28.46
C THR A 121 8.76 -19.51 -27.64
N LEU A 122 9.41 -20.64 -27.39
CA LEU A 122 8.84 -21.70 -26.55
C LEU A 122 8.60 -21.23 -25.11
N ALA A 123 9.56 -20.50 -24.55
CA ALA A 123 9.45 -19.92 -23.21
C ALA A 123 8.31 -18.89 -23.13
N LEU A 124 8.06 -18.11 -24.18
CA LEU A 124 6.97 -17.13 -24.24
C LEU A 124 5.61 -17.82 -24.25
N ILE A 125 5.46 -18.90 -25.02
CA ILE A 125 4.23 -19.71 -25.04
C ILE A 125 3.94 -20.27 -23.63
N ILE A 126 4.93 -20.92 -23.01
CA ILE A 126 4.79 -21.46 -21.66
C ILE A 126 4.52 -20.35 -20.64
N GLY A 127 5.24 -19.24 -20.77
CA GLY A 127 5.10 -18.05 -19.92
C GLY A 127 3.72 -17.43 -19.98
N PHE A 128 3.08 -17.39 -21.16
CA PHE A 128 1.71 -16.89 -21.32
C PHE A 128 0.70 -17.74 -20.53
N PHE A 129 0.81 -19.08 -20.59
CA PHE A 129 -0.05 -19.97 -19.81
C PHE A 129 0.21 -19.85 -18.32
N LEU A 130 1.47 -19.77 -17.89
CA LEU A 130 1.84 -19.57 -16.49
C LEU A 130 1.34 -18.21 -15.97
N ALA A 131 1.52 -17.13 -16.72
CA ALA A 131 1.04 -15.79 -16.35
C ALA A 131 -0.48 -15.78 -16.17
N SER A 132 -1.22 -16.47 -17.04
CA SER A 132 -2.67 -16.61 -16.91
C SER A 132 -3.06 -17.38 -15.64
N ALA A 133 -2.34 -18.45 -15.30
CA ALA A 133 -2.57 -19.21 -14.07
C ALA A 133 -2.25 -18.37 -12.82
N PHE A 134 -1.09 -17.69 -12.80
CA PHE A 134 -0.70 -16.80 -11.70
C PHE A 134 -1.66 -15.64 -11.53
N THR A 135 -2.18 -15.06 -12.62
CA THR A 135 -3.17 -13.97 -12.53
C THR A 135 -4.46 -14.43 -11.84
N ARG A 136 -4.91 -15.67 -12.09
CA ARG A 136 -6.08 -16.24 -11.41
C ARG A 136 -5.84 -16.52 -9.91
N ILE A 137 -4.64 -16.99 -9.57
CA ILE A 137 -4.27 -17.19 -8.16
C ILE A 137 -4.15 -15.83 -7.47
N MET A 138 -3.57 -14.84 -8.14
CA MET A 138 -3.40 -13.50 -7.60
C MET A 138 -4.74 -12.78 -7.44
N SER A 139 -5.71 -13.01 -8.33
CA SER A 139 -7.07 -12.48 -8.16
C SER A 139 -7.79 -13.07 -6.95
N SER A 140 -7.48 -14.29 -6.54
CA SER A 140 -8.07 -14.88 -5.32
C SER A 140 -7.32 -14.51 -4.04
N THR A 141 -6.32 -13.62 -4.11
CA THR A 141 -5.53 -13.22 -2.94
C THR A 141 -6.31 -12.19 -2.11
N ARG A 142 -6.58 -12.51 -0.84
CA ARG A 142 -7.19 -11.61 0.15
C ARG A 142 -6.15 -10.85 0.97
N SER A 143 -5.11 -11.56 1.42
CA SER A 143 -3.99 -11.04 2.23
C SER A 143 -2.70 -11.78 1.83
N PHE A 144 -1.55 -11.39 2.38
CA PHE A 144 -0.28 -12.06 2.10
C PHE A 144 -0.36 -13.57 2.35
N MET A 145 -0.22 -14.35 1.26
CA MET A 145 -0.32 -15.82 1.27
C MET A 145 -1.71 -16.38 1.66
N ASP A 146 -2.76 -15.55 1.64
CA ASP A 146 -4.14 -15.97 1.81
C ASP A 146 -4.88 -15.88 0.46
N PHE A 147 -5.22 -17.05 -0.10
CA PHE A 147 -5.84 -17.20 -1.42
C PHE A 147 -7.34 -17.53 -1.35
N SER A 148 -7.99 -17.25 -0.22
CA SER A 148 -9.41 -17.50 0.02
C SER A 148 -10.35 -16.45 -0.60
N GLY A 149 -9.81 -15.41 -1.24
CA GLY A 149 -10.58 -14.31 -1.81
C GLY A 149 -11.53 -14.76 -2.91
N GLN A 150 -12.83 -14.62 -2.67
CA GLN A 150 -13.86 -14.79 -3.70
C GLN A 150 -14.05 -13.47 -4.45
N THR A 151 -13.16 -13.17 -5.41
CA THR A 151 -13.33 -11.96 -6.22
C THR A 151 -13.78 -12.32 -7.64
N GLY A 152 -14.83 -11.65 -8.11
CA GLY A 152 -15.31 -11.72 -9.49
C GLY A 152 -14.47 -10.87 -10.45
N LEU A 153 -13.16 -10.74 -10.21
CA LEU A 153 -12.29 -9.87 -11.01
C LEU A 153 -12.17 -10.42 -12.44
N ILE A 154 -12.45 -9.54 -13.40
CA ILE A 154 -12.36 -9.88 -14.83
C ILE A 154 -10.88 -9.85 -15.23
N VAL A 155 -10.31 -11.04 -15.51
CA VAL A 155 -8.98 -11.15 -16.08
C VAL A 155 -9.04 -10.67 -17.53
N SER A 156 -8.49 -9.48 -17.79
CA SER A 156 -8.39 -8.89 -19.11
C SER A 156 -6.95 -8.90 -19.62
N PHE A 157 -6.78 -9.00 -20.93
CA PHE A 157 -5.47 -8.88 -21.58
C PHE A 157 -5.28 -7.43 -22.01
N PRO A 158 -4.20 -6.76 -21.57
CA PRO A 158 -4.01 -5.36 -21.91
C PRO A 158 -3.68 -5.21 -23.41
N PRO A 159 -4.05 -4.10 -24.04
CA PRO A 159 -3.87 -3.90 -25.48
C PRO A 159 -2.38 -3.90 -25.91
N ASN A 160 -1.48 -3.57 -24.99
CA ASN A 160 -0.02 -3.55 -25.21
C ASN A 160 0.67 -4.92 -24.97
N LEU A 161 -0.09 -6.00 -24.78
CA LEU A 161 0.46 -7.34 -24.52
C LEU A 161 1.43 -7.82 -25.60
N VAL A 162 1.05 -7.65 -26.88
CA VAL A 162 1.88 -8.09 -28.03
C VAL A 162 3.20 -7.32 -28.09
N GLN A 163 3.16 -6.00 -27.84
CA GLN A 163 4.36 -5.17 -27.79
C GLN A 163 5.30 -5.61 -26.67
N THR A 164 4.77 -5.85 -25.47
CA THR A 164 5.54 -6.33 -24.32
C THR A 164 6.16 -7.71 -24.58
N ALA A 165 5.41 -8.60 -25.22
CA ALA A 165 5.88 -9.93 -25.63
C ALA A 165 7.05 -9.84 -26.63
N ILE A 166 6.97 -8.94 -27.62
CA ILE A 166 8.05 -8.70 -28.58
C ILE A 166 9.30 -8.13 -27.87
N ILE A 167 9.13 -7.14 -26.99
CA ILE A 167 10.24 -6.56 -26.22
C ILE A 167 10.94 -7.62 -25.38
N ALA A 168 10.18 -8.47 -24.68
CA ALA A 168 10.72 -9.56 -23.88
C ALA A 168 11.51 -10.56 -24.72
N LEU A 169 11.00 -10.95 -25.90
CA LEU A 169 11.68 -11.87 -26.81
C LEU A 169 12.99 -11.27 -27.35
N VAL A 170 12.98 -10.01 -27.77
CA VAL A 170 14.20 -9.31 -28.22
C VAL A 170 15.21 -9.24 -27.08
N PHE A 171 14.76 -8.90 -25.87
CA PHE A 171 15.61 -8.80 -24.69
C PHE A 171 16.28 -10.13 -24.33
N THR A 172 15.54 -11.25 -24.30
CA THR A 172 16.11 -12.58 -23.99
C THR A 172 17.11 -13.05 -25.04
N VAL A 173 16.83 -12.78 -26.32
CA VAL A 173 17.76 -13.08 -27.41
C VAL A 173 19.04 -12.25 -27.27
N LEU A 174 18.93 -10.95 -27.00
CA LEU A 174 20.09 -10.09 -26.76
C LEU A 174 20.92 -10.57 -25.56
N LEU A 175 20.26 -10.94 -24.47
CA LEU A 175 20.91 -11.43 -23.25
C LEU A 175 21.75 -12.67 -23.49
N ARG A 176 21.35 -13.53 -24.44
CA ARG A 176 22.11 -14.69 -24.89
C ARG A 176 23.23 -14.34 -25.89
N VAL A 177 22.95 -13.43 -26.82
CA VAL A 177 23.91 -13.07 -27.87
C VAL A 177 25.12 -12.34 -27.29
N ILE A 178 24.93 -11.43 -26.32
CA ILE A 178 26.00 -10.63 -25.71
C ILE A 178 27.19 -11.50 -25.20
N PRO A 179 26.99 -12.50 -24.32
CA PRO A 179 28.09 -13.36 -23.86
C PRO A 179 28.66 -14.23 -24.98
N THR A 180 27.84 -14.64 -25.95
CA THR A 180 28.28 -15.43 -27.11
C THR A 180 29.24 -14.66 -28.01
N VAL A 181 29.00 -13.35 -28.24
CA VAL A 181 29.90 -12.49 -29.01
C VAL A 181 31.27 -12.39 -28.34
N GLY A 182 31.29 -12.26 -27.01
CA GLY A 182 32.52 -12.26 -26.22
C GLY A 182 33.32 -13.56 -26.36
N ALA A 183 32.64 -14.70 -26.31
CA ALA A 183 33.24 -16.02 -26.48
C ALA A 183 33.74 -16.25 -27.93
N ALA A 184 32.97 -15.86 -28.94
CA ALA A 184 33.28 -16.11 -30.35
C ALA A 184 34.45 -15.27 -30.89
N ARG A 185 34.83 -14.19 -30.18
CA ARG A 185 36.02 -13.37 -30.48
C ARG A 185 37.33 -13.98 -29.96
N GLN A 186 37.28 -14.99 -29.08
CA GLN A 186 38.48 -15.62 -28.51
C GLN A 186 38.84 -16.92 -29.27
N THR A 187 40.14 -17.13 -29.52
CA THR A 187 40.69 -18.37 -30.08
C THR A 187 41.19 -19.32 -28.98
N ILE A 188 41.39 -20.62 -29.30
CA ILE A 188 41.88 -21.66 -28.36
C ILE A 188 43.16 -21.24 -27.63
N ILE A 189 44.06 -20.51 -28.30
CA ILE A 189 45.35 -20.08 -27.75
C ILE A 189 45.16 -18.94 -26.74
N SER A 190 44.34 -17.93 -27.07
CA SER A 190 43.96 -16.85 -26.14
C SER A 190 43.19 -17.34 -24.91
N TYR A 191 42.42 -18.44 -25.02
CA TYR A 191 41.73 -19.06 -23.90
C TYR A 191 42.70 -19.70 -22.88
N LYS A 192 43.66 -20.50 -23.35
CA LYS A 192 44.66 -21.11 -22.47
C LYS A 192 45.56 -20.05 -21.81
N GLN A 193 45.79 -18.92 -22.48
CA GLN A 193 46.61 -17.81 -21.98
C GLN A 193 45.86 -16.89 -21.00
N SER A 194 44.54 -16.70 -21.15
CA SER A 194 43.72 -15.92 -20.22
C SER A 194 43.43 -16.66 -18.91
N ASN A 195 43.27 -17.99 -18.97
CA ASN A 195 43.12 -18.82 -17.78
C ASN A 195 44.38 -18.82 -16.88
N SER A 196 45.55 -18.51 -17.47
CA SER A 196 46.82 -18.31 -16.75
C SER A 196 46.94 -16.92 -16.10
N ARG A 197 46.11 -15.93 -16.46
CA ARG A 197 46.16 -14.54 -15.98
C ARG A 197 44.86 -14.09 -15.31
N ALA A 198 44.05 -15.02 -14.81
CA ALA A 198 42.73 -14.78 -14.22
C ALA A 198 42.79 -14.15 -12.81
N ILE A 199 43.37 -12.95 -12.68
CA ILE A 199 43.38 -12.16 -11.44
C ILE A 199 43.14 -10.68 -11.78
N SER A 200 42.01 -10.34 -12.38
CA SER A 200 41.53 -8.95 -12.42
C SER A 200 40.26 -8.83 -11.58
N ARG A 201 40.23 -7.80 -10.73
CA ARG A 201 39.06 -7.48 -9.91
C ARG A 201 37.86 -7.18 -10.83
N PRO A 202 36.63 -7.56 -10.43
CA PRO A 202 35.44 -7.32 -11.24
C PRO A 202 35.22 -5.81 -11.49
N LEU A 203 34.60 -5.48 -12.63
CA LEU A 203 34.46 -4.09 -13.10
C LEU A 203 33.74 -3.18 -12.09
N TRP A 204 32.71 -3.68 -11.40
CA TRP A 204 31.97 -2.92 -10.38
C TRP A 204 32.86 -2.50 -9.20
N GLN A 205 33.77 -3.40 -8.76
CA GLN A 205 34.72 -3.12 -7.68
C GLN A 205 35.81 -2.14 -8.12
N ARG A 206 36.19 -2.18 -9.41
CA ARG A 206 37.20 -1.28 -9.98
C ARG A 206 36.65 0.12 -10.21
N LEU A 207 35.41 0.23 -10.66
CA LEU A 207 34.72 1.50 -10.91
C LEU A 207 34.14 2.13 -9.63
N GLY A 208 34.11 1.39 -8.50
CA GLY A 208 33.57 1.89 -7.24
C GLY A 208 32.05 2.06 -7.25
N VAL A 209 31.35 1.24 -8.03
CA VAL A 209 29.89 1.28 -8.15
C VAL A 209 29.21 1.02 -6.80
N ASP A 210 29.81 0.14 -5.99
CA ASP A 210 29.40 -0.15 -4.61
C ASP A 210 29.37 1.11 -3.75
N ILE A 211 30.45 1.89 -3.76
CA ILE A 211 30.58 3.12 -2.96
C ILE A 211 29.64 4.21 -3.47
N LEU A 212 29.52 4.36 -4.79
CA LEU A 212 28.61 5.33 -5.40
C LEU A 212 27.16 5.03 -5.05
N LEU A 213 26.74 3.76 -5.10
CA LEU A 213 25.39 3.35 -4.72
C LEU A 213 25.11 3.62 -3.25
N LEU A 214 26.07 3.33 -2.36
CA LEU A 214 25.92 3.62 -0.93
C LEU A 214 25.85 5.12 -0.64
N LEU A 215 26.63 5.94 -1.33
CA LEU A 215 26.53 7.40 -1.23
C LEU A 215 25.15 7.90 -1.67
N LEU A 216 24.65 7.36 -2.78
CA LEU A 216 23.33 7.67 -3.29
C LEU A 216 22.23 7.29 -2.27
N ILE A 217 22.28 6.07 -1.73
CA ILE A 217 21.34 5.61 -0.69
C ILE A 217 21.45 6.46 0.57
N GLY A 218 22.67 6.80 1.02
CA GLY A 218 22.88 7.66 2.18
C GLY A 218 22.30 9.05 2.01
N TYR A 219 22.40 9.62 0.80
CA TYR A 219 21.77 10.89 0.46
C TYR A 219 20.23 10.80 0.53
N PHE A 220 19.64 9.75 -0.02
CA PHE A 220 18.19 9.55 0.04
C PHE A 220 17.70 9.27 1.46
N TYR A 221 18.43 8.48 2.24
CA TYR A 221 18.12 8.26 3.65
C TYR A 221 18.14 9.58 4.44
N TYR A 222 19.14 10.43 4.19
CA TYR A 222 19.22 11.76 4.78
C TYR A 222 18.05 12.67 4.37
N GLN A 223 17.57 12.55 3.14
CA GLN A 223 16.40 13.28 2.67
C GLN A 223 15.13 12.85 3.42
N VAL A 224 14.93 11.53 3.60
CA VAL A 224 13.79 10.99 4.35
C VAL A 224 13.83 11.42 5.82
N ASP A 225 14.99 11.35 6.46
CA ASP A 225 15.17 11.75 7.87
C ASP A 225 14.85 13.24 8.08
N ARG A 226 15.29 14.11 7.15
CA ARG A 226 14.98 15.55 7.22
C ARG A 226 13.52 15.90 6.91
N GLN A 227 12.85 15.09 6.11
CA GLN A 227 11.44 15.31 5.77
C GLN A 227 10.49 14.79 6.87
N GLY A 228 10.99 14.04 7.87
CA GLY A 228 10.23 13.59 9.03
C GLY A 228 9.24 12.45 8.75
N SER A 229 8.83 12.27 7.51
CA SER A 229 8.04 11.14 7.02
C SER A 229 8.39 10.83 5.57
N LEU A 230 8.11 9.58 5.16
CA LEU A 230 8.20 9.13 3.76
C LEU A 230 7.13 9.80 2.86
N ILE A 231 6.16 10.49 3.46
CA ILE A 231 4.95 11.04 2.85
C ILE A 231 4.71 12.42 3.48
N GLN A 232 4.97 13.49 2.74
CA GLN A 232 4.72 14.86 3.18
C GLN A 232 3.19 15.10 3.22
N VAL A 233 2.54 14.83 4.36
CA VAL A 233 1.14 15.18 4.59
C VAL A 233 1.10 16.65 5.05
N GLU A 234 1.39 17.56 4.14
CA GLU A 234 1.11 18.97 4.35
C GLU A 234 -0.32 19.19 3.81
N ASN A 235 -1.29 19.55 4.67
CA ASN A 235 -2.67 19.93 4.30
C ASN A 235 -3.65 18.84 3.78
N GLY A 236 -3.85 17.75 4.53
CA GLY A 236 -4.95 16.83 4.28
C GLY A 236 -4.89 16.10 2.93
N ILE A 237 -5.94 15.34 2.61
CA ILE A 237 -6.02 14.33 1.54
C ILE A 237 -5.63 14.83 0.12
N ALA A 238 -5.44 16.13 -0.09
CA ALA A 238 -5.03 16.73 -1.37
C ALA A 238 -3.54 16.55 -1.75
N ASN A 239 -2.64 16.29 -0.79
CA ASN A 239 -1.18 16.17 -1.07
C ASN A 239 -0.64 14.74 -1.05
N ILE A 240 -1.54 13.76 -0.98
CA ILE A 240 -1.26 12.36 -1.32
C ILE A 240 -0.57 12.30 -2.70
N GLU A 241 -1.07 13.02 -3.71
CA GLU A 241 -0.45 13.05 -5.04
C GLU A 241 1.03 13.51 -5.03
N GLN A 242 1.40 14.48 -4.18
CA GLN A 242 2.78 15.01 -4.10
C GLN A 242 3.72 14.18 -3.21
N ALA A 243 3.18 13.51 -2.18
CA ALA A 243 3.95 12.56 -1.39
C ALA A 243 4.35 11.30 -2.18
N TYR A 244 3.58 10.98 -3.22
CA TYR A 244 3.78 9.81 -4.07
C TYR A 244 4.54 10.08 -5.38
N ASP A 245 4.93 11.33 -5.63
CA ASP A 245 5.88 11.74 -6.69
C ASP A 245 7.31 11.22 -6.48
N GLN A 246 7.59 10.55 -5.36
CA GLN A 246 8.91 9.99 -5.04
C GLN A 246 8.91 8.44 -5.13
N PRO A 247 8.72 7.83 -6.31
CA PRO A 247 8.74 6.37 -6.48
C PRO A 247 10.06 5.73 -6.02
N PHE A 248 11.13 6.52 -5.94
CA PHE A 248 12.42 6.10 -5.40
C PHE A 248 12.36 5.62 -3.95
N VAL A 249 11.41 6.12 -3.15
CA VAL A 249 11.23 5.69 -1.76
C VAL A 249 10.93 4.19 -1.68
N PHE A 250 10.09 3.68 -2.57
CA PHE A 250 9.79 2.24 -2.64
C PHE A 250 10.96 1.41 -3.16
N LEU A 251 11.86 2.02 -3.94
CA LEU A 251 13.06 1.37 -4.46
C LEU A 251 14.20 1.31 -3.42
N MET A 252 14.16 2.17 -2.39
CA MET A 252 15.24 2.30 -1.41
C MET A 252 15.60 0.97 -0.73
N PRO A 253 14.66 0.20 -0.15
CA PRO A 253 15.05 -1.00 0.59
C PRO A 253 15.67 -2.09 -0.32
N PRO A 254 15.09 -2.46 -1.47
CA PRO A 254 15.73 -3.38 -2.41
C PRO A 254 17.09 -2.90 -2.91
N LEU A 255 17.22 -1.60 -3.22
CA LEU A 255 18.47 -1.01 -3.68
C LEU A 255 19.53 -1.04 -2.57
N THR A 256 19.13 -0.83 -1.32
CA THR A 256 19.99 -0.91 -0.13
C THR A 256 20.50 -2.32 0.08
N ILE A 257 19.62 -3.33 -0.02
CA ILE A 257 20.02 -4.74 0.06
C ILE A 257 21.06 -5.05 -1.03
N PHE A 258 20.82 -4.63 -2.26
CA PHE A 258 21.74 -4.86 -3.38
C PHE A 258 23.08 -4.13 -3.20
N ALA A 259 23.06 -2.85 -2.84
CA ALA A 259 24.25 -2.03 -2.59
C ALA A 259 25.10 -2.59 -1.45
N LEU A 260 24.45 -2.91 -0.33
CA LEU A 260 25.08 -3.49 0.84
C LEU A 260 25.67 -4.86 0.49
N THR A 261 24.98 -5.66 -0.33
CA THR A 261 25.51 -6.94 -0.82
C THR A 261 26.80 -6.73 -1.63
N LEU A 262 26.79 -5.83 -2.62
CA LEU A 262 27.99 -5.51 -3.40
C LEU A 262 29.14 -5.01 -2.52
N PHE A 263 28.83 -4.13 -1.56
CA PHE A 263 29.81 -3.59 -0.63
C PHE A 263 30.37 -4.67 0.31
N MET A 264 29.53 -5.53 0.87
CA MET A 264 29.95 -6.62 1.76
C MET A 264 30.83 -7.64 1.03
N LEU A 265 30.61 -7.85 -0.27
CA LEU A 265 31.49 -8.70 -1.08
C LEU A 265 32.91 -8.17 -1.21
N ARG A 266 33.14 -6.86 -1.02
CA ARG A 266 34.50 -6.30 -0.92
C ARG A 266 35.24 -6.86 0.30
N PHE A 267 34.53 -7.20 1.37
CA PHE A 267 35.07 -7.79 2.59
C PHE A 267 35.11 -9.31 2.55
N LEU A 268 34.42 -9.96 1.60
CA LEU A 268 34.46 -11.42 1.44
C LEU A 268 35.89 -12.00 1.43
N PRO A 269 36.89 -11.47 0.68
CA PRO A 269 38.24 -12.02 0.69
C PRO A 269 38.98 -11.82 2.03
N LEU A 270 38.53 -10.92 2.91
CA LEU A 270 39.11 -10.75 4.24
C LEU A 270 38.77 -11.92 5.17
N ILE A 271 37.62 -12.57 4.99
CA ILE A 271 37.17 -13.71 5.80
C ILE A 271 38.13 -14.91 5.67
N PRO A 272 38.40 -15.48 4.48
CA PRO A 272 39.34 -16.59 4.34
C PRO A 272 40.77 -16.16 4.68
N ARG A 273 41.11 -14.87 4.56
CA ARG A 273 42.42 -14.35 4.99
C ARG A 273 42.57 -14.35 6.51
N LEU A 274 41.54 -13.94 7.26
CA LEU A 274 41.50 -14.00 8.72
C LEU A 274 41.50 -15.45 9.21
N ILE A 275 40.68 -16.31 8.62
CA ILE A 275 40.64 -17.74 8.94
C ILE A 275 41.99 -18.38 8.62
N GLY A 276 42.58 -18.07 7.46
CA GLY A 276 43.91 -18.56 7.07
C GLY A 276 45.03 -18.02 7.95
N TRP A 277 44.88 -16.83 8.52
CA TRP A 277 45.80 -16.30 9.53
C TRP A 277 45.67 -17.03 10.87
N LEU A 278 44.45 -17.31 11.34
CA LEU A 278 44.22 -18.10 12.55
C LEU A 278 44.70 -19.55 12.41
N LEU A 279 44.44 -20.17 11.26
CA LEU A 279 44.84 -21.56 10.99
C LEU A 279 46.35 -21.73 10.85
N GLN A 280 47.13 -20.65 10.64
CA GLN A 280 48.60 -20.73 10.65
C GLN A 280 49.15 -21.12 12.02
N PHE A 281 48.39 -20.91 13.09
CA PHE A 281 48.74 -21.35 14.43
C PHE A 281 48.35 -22.82 14.71
N THR A 282 47.80 -23.53 13.73
CA THR A 282 47.37 -24.94 13.87
C THR A 282 48.06 -25.85 12.86
N ASP A 283 48.22 -27.12 13.19
CA ASP A 283 48.90 -28.11 12.33
C ASP A 283 48.01 -28.67 11.19
N ASN A 284 46.80 -28.14 10.98
CA ASN A 284 45.86 -28.66 9.98
C ASN A 284 46.14 -28.10 8.57
N VAL A 285 47.07 -28.74 7.86
CA VAL A 285 47.49 -28.39 6.49
C VAL A 285 46.33 -28.43 5.49
N GLY A 286 45.37 -29.35 5.66
CA GLY A 286 44.23 -29.50 4.75
C GLY A 286 43.32 -28.27 4.76
N LEU A 287 42.90 -27.83 5.94
CA LEU A 287 42.09 -26.62 6.13
C LEU A 287 42.82 -25.35 5.62
N LEU A 288 44.13 -25.30 5.80
CA LEU A 288 44.96 -24.17 5.36
C LEU A 288 45.07 -24.09 3.83
N ILE A 289 45.14 -25.23 3.13
CA ILE A 289 45.11 -25.26 1.66
C ILE A 289 43.73 -24.86 1.13
N VAL A 290 42.65 -25.37 1.75
CA VAL A 290 41.28 -25.03 1.36
C VAL A 290 41.03 -23.52 1.50
N THR A 291 41.43 -22.91 2.62
CA THR A 291 41.26 -21.47 2.86
C THR A 291 42.07 -20.60 1.91
N ARG A 292 43.32 -20.99 1.59
CA ARG A 292 44.12 -20.30 0.56
C ARG A 292 43.56 -20.45 -0.85
N GLN A 293 42.94 -21.59 -1.15
CA GLN A 293 42.25 -21.77 -2.43
C GLN A 293 41.02 -20.86 -2.51
N LEU A 294 40.22 -20.78 -1.43
CA LEU A 294 39.08 -19.86 -1.31
C LEU A 294 39.51 -18.39 -1.44
N GLU A 295 40.63 -17.99 -0.86
CA GLU A 295 41.20 -16.64 -1.00
C GLU A 295 41.51 -16.31 -2.48
N ARG A 296 42.06 -17.27 -3.22
CA ARG A 296 42.44 -17.11 -4.63
C ARG A 296 41.27 -17.23 -5.61
N SER A 297 40.26 -18.03 -5.29
CA SER A 297 39.09 -18.26 -6.17
C SER A 297 37.85 -17.44 -5.79
N ALA A 298 37.96 -16.50 -4.84
CA ALA A 298 36.85 -15.68 -4.35
C ALA A 298 36.02 -15.02 -5.47
N SER A 299 36.65 -14.64 -6.60
CA SER A 299 35.95 -14.01 -7.72
C SER A 299 34.95 -14.91 -8.44
N SER A 300 35.11 -16.24 -8.37
CA SER A 300 34.19 -17.18 -9.01
C SER A 300 32.85 -17.29 -8.28
N TYR A 301 32.80 -16.90 -7.01
CA TYR A 301 31.63 -17.07 -6.15
C TYR A 301 30.78 -15.80 -6.02
N TYR A 302 31.28 -14.64 -6.46
CA TYR A 302 30.57 -13.36 -6.29
C TYR A 302 29.18 -13.35 -6.91
N LEU A 303 29.01 -13.74 -8.18
CA LEU A 303 27.71 -13.64 -8.86
C LEU A 303 26.63 -14.53 -8.22
N PRO A 304 26.89 -15.83 -7.91
CA PRO A 304 25.95 -16.64 -7.13
C PRO A 304 25.64 -16.07 -5.75
N LEU A 305 26.63 -15.52 -5.04
CA LEU A 305 26.44 -14.93 -3.72
C LEU A 305 25.59 -13.65 -3.76
N ILE A 306 25.83 -12.76 -4.74
CA ILE A 306 25.01 -11.56 -4.96
C ILE A 306 23.55 -11.97 -5.08
N LEU A 307 23.31 -12.97 -5.93
CA LEU A 307 21.98 -13.44 -6.24
C LEU A 307 21.32 -14.09 -5.03
N LEU A 308 22.04 -14.98 -4.34
CA LEU A 308 21.53 -15.65 -3.14
C LEU A 308 21.14 -14.64 -2.06
N VAL A 309 22.06 -13.74 -1.69
CA VAL A 309 21.84 -12.75 -0.63
C VAL A 309 20.74 -11.77 -1.04
N SER A 310 20.75 -11.28 -2.28
CA SER A 310 19.73 -10.34 -2.75
C SER A 310 18.35 -11.00 -2.84
N THR A 311 18.26 -12.27 -3.26
CA THR A 311 16.97 -13.00 -3.36
C THR A 311 16.39 -13.25 -1.98
N ILE A 312 17.22 -13.75 -1.04
CA ILE A 312 16.78 -14.01 0.34
C ILE A 312 16.41 -12.69 1.02
N GLY A 313 17.24 -11.66 0.90
CA GLY A 313 17.00 -10.34 1.47
C GLY A 313 15.71 -9.72 0.93
N LEU A 314 15.50 -9.78 -0.39
CA LEU A 314 14.27 -9.28 -1.02
C LEU A 314 13.04 -10.07 -0.58
N GLY A 315 13.14 -11.40 -0.42
CA GLY A 315 12.07 -12.23 0.11
C GLY A 315 11.66 -11.86 1.55
N ILE A 316 12.64 -11.67 2.44
CA ILE A 316 12.41 -11.25 3.83
C ILE A 316 11.79 -9.85 3.87
N TYR A 317 12.29 -8.93 3.04
CA TYR A 317 11.74 -7.58 2.91
C TYR A 317 10.28 -7.62 2.46
N THR A 318 9.97 -8.33 1.38
CA THR A 318 8.60 -8.42 0.85
C THR A 318 7.65 -9.02 1.88
N ALA A 319 8.05 -10.06 2.62
CA ALA A 319 7.23 -10.63 3.69
C ALA A 319 6.97 -9.65 4.85
N SER A 320 8.00 -8.90 5.25
CA SER A 320 7.88 -7.89 6.32
C SER A 320 7.03 -6.70 5.88
N PHE A 321 7.21 -6.27 4.63
CA PHE A 321 6.44 -5.19 4.01
C PHE A 321 4.97 -5.56 3.89
N ALA A 322 4.66 -6.77 3.39
CA ALA A 322 3.29 -7.25 3.27
C ALA A 322 2.58 -7.31 4.63
N ARG A 323 3.24 -7.84 5.67
CA ARG A 323 2.70 -7.83 7.04
C ARG A 323 2.45 -6.41 7.58
N THR A 324 3.31 -5.46 7.20
CA THR A 324 3.18 -4.06 7.65
C THR A 324 2.02 -3.38 6.95
N ILE A 325 1.85 -3.59 5.63
CA ILE A 325 0.70 -3.09 4.87
C ILE A 325 -0.60 -3.70 5.39
N ASP A 326 -0.67 -5.02 5.57
CA ASP A 326 -1.89 -5.69 6.04
C ASP A 326 -2.30 -5.14 7.41
N ARG A 327 -1.34 -4.97 8.32
CA ARG A 327 -1.59 -4.33 9.63
C ARG A 327 -2.02 -2.88 9.50
N TYR A 328 -1.37 -2.10 8.64
CA TYR A 328 -1.71 -0.70 8.41
C TYR A 328 -3.13 -0.55 7.83
N LEU A 329 -3.49 -1.35 6.82
CA LEU A 329 -4.82 -1.33 6.21
C LEU A 329 -5.90 -1.76 7.19
N TYR A 330 -5.65 -2.80 7.98
CA TYR A 330 -6.53 -3.23 9.06
C TYR A 330 -6.74 -2.08 10.06
N GLU A 331 -5.65 -1.53 10.62
CA GLU A 331 -5.74 -0.44 11.60
C GLU A 331 -6.40 0.80 11.03
N GLN A 332 -6.15 1.16 9.76
CA GLN A 332 -6.76 2.30 9.08
C GLN A 332 -8.27 2.12 8.89
N GLN A 333 -8.72 0.93 8.47
CA GLN A 333 -10.13 0.65 8.28
C GLN A 333 -10.89 0.69 9.61
N PHE A 334 -10.37 0.02 10.64
CA PHE A 334 -10.96 0.03 11.98
C PHE A 334 -10.92 1.40 12.64
N TYR A 335 -9.89 2.21 12.36
CA TYR A 335 -9.87 3.61 12.80
C TYR A 335 -10.99 4.44 12.15
N ARG A 336 -11.30 4.20 10.87
CA ARG A 336 -12.37 4.89 10.14
C ARG A 336 -13.77 4.40 10.50
N THR A 337 -13.95 3.14 10.87
CA THR A 337 -15.26 2.59 11.27
C THR A 337 -15.53 2.72 12.77
N ALA A 338 -14.48 2.87 13.59
CA ALA A 338 -14.48 2.82 15.07
C ALA A 338 -14.87 1.47 15.71
N GLY A 339 -15.49 0.55 14.97
CA GLY A 339 -15.82 -0.81 15.40
C GLY A 339 -15.87 -1.76 14.19
N ASP A 340 -16.41 -2.96 14.38
CA ASP A 340 -16.52 -3.94 13.29
C ASP A 340 -17.50 -3.48 12.21
N ILE A 341 -18.58 -2.82 12.58
CA ILE A 341 -19.46 -2.09 11.65
C ILE A 341 -19.83 -0.74 12.23
N SER A 342 -20.11 0.22 11.35
CA SER A 342 -20.69 1.50 11.73
C SER A 342 -21.92 1.78 10.86
N VAL A 343 -23.04 2.08 11.50
CA VAL A 343 -24.36 2.14 10.88
C VAL A 343 -24.96 3.53 11.07
N ARG A 344 -25.43 4.12 9.97
CA ARG A 344 -26.31 5.31 9.97
C ARG A 344 -27.67 4.93 9.41
N VAL A 345 -28.73 5.37 10.09
CA VAL A 345 -30.11 5.08 9.71
C VAL A 345 -30.80 6.38 9.29
N PHE A 346 -31.45 6.37 8.13
CA PHE A 346 -32.09 7.53 7.52
C PHE A 346 -33.60 7.35 7.35
N SER A 347 -34.34 8.47 7.44
CA SER A 347 -35.81 8.56 7.30
C SER A 347 -36.27 8.59 5.85
N GLU A 348 -35.40 9.01 4.94
CA GLU A 348 -35.63 9.04 3.50
C GLU A 348 -34.50 8.32 2.77
N ALA A 349 -34.82 7.69 1.64
CA ALA A 349 -33.83 7.03 0.79
C ALA A 349 -32.97 8.09 0.09
N ILE A 350 -31.79 8.36 0.63
CA ILE A 350 -30.80 9.22 -0.03
C ILE A 350 -30.24 8.42 -1.23
N GLN A 351 -30.53 8.88 -2.46
CA GLN A 351 -29.89 8.38 -3.68
C GLN A 351 -28.69 9.29 -4.00
N GLY A 352 -27.48 8.73 -3.96
CA GLY A 352 -26.23 9.40 -4.35
C GLY A 352 -25.24 9.61 -3.20
N ASP A 353 -24.01 10.00 -3.56
CA ASP A 353 -22.85 10.21 -2.68
C ASP A 353 -22.97 11.46 -1.77
N ASP A 354 -24.11 12.13 -1.78
CA ASP A 354 -24.45 13.25 -0.89
C ASP A 354 -24.73 12.83 0.57
N ALA A 355 -24.30 11.64 0.99
CA ALA A 355 -24.29 11.20 2.39
C ALA A 355 -23.30 12.00 3.28
N ILE A 356 -22.54 12.92 2.67
CA ILE A 356 -21.62 13.86 3.31
C ILE A 356 -22.29 15.23 3.56
N VAL A 357 -23.41 15.56 2.89
CA VAL A 357 -24.01 16.91 2.92
C VAL A 357 -25.44 16.97 3.48
N ALA A 358 -26.09 15.84 3.75
CA ALA A 358 -27.37 15.85 4.47
C ALA A 358 -27.17 15.96 6.00
N ASP A 359 -26.68 17.11 6.46
CA ASP A 359 -26.23 17.36 7.84
C ASP A 359 -27.37 17.52 8.86
N ASP A 360 -28.66 17.62 8.51
CA ASP A 360 -29.61 18.16 9.51
C ASP A 360 -31.12 17.87 9.30
N ALA A 361 -31.56 16.78 8.66
CA ALA A 361 -33.03 16.60 8.50
C ALA A 361 -33.61 15.18 8.52
N ASN A 362 -32.82 14.13 8.24
CA ASN A 362 -33.41 12.85 7.85
C ASN A 362 -32.86 11.62 8.60
N VAL A 363 -32.60 11.70 9.91
CA VAL A 363 -32.14 10.55 10.71
C VAL A 363 -33.33 9.89 11.40
N VAL A 364 -33.48 8.55 11.28
CA VAL A 364 -34.46 7.78 12.07
C VAL A 364 -33.77 7.26 13.31
N TYR A 365 -34.36 7.56 14.45
CA TYR A 365 -33.95 7.02 15.74
C TYR A 365 -34.36 5.55 15.81
N MET A 366 -33.37 4.66 15.72
CA MET A 366 -33.54 3.25 16.04
C MET A 366 -32.94 2.99 17.42
N HIS A 367 -33.76 2.47 18.32
CA HIS A 367 -33.32 2.21 19.68
C HIS A 367 -32.24 1.12 19.68
N ILE A 368 -31.20 1.28 20.51
CA ILE A 368 -30.03 0.38 20.49
C ILE A 368 -30.41 -1.09 20.75
N SER A 369 -31.45 -1.32 21.56
CA SER A 369 -32.01 -2.64 21.83
C SER A 369 -32.56 -3.35 20.59
N GLU A 370 -33.07 -2.60 19.61
CA GLU A 370 -33.55 -3.18 18.36
C GLU A 370 -32.39 -3.72 17.54
N ILE A 371 -31.26 -3.02 17.53
CA ILE A 371 -30.05 -3.46 16.82
C ILE A 371 -29.40 -4.63 17.54
N ASN A 372 -29.26 -4.58 18.87
CA ASN A 372 -28.73 -5.70 19.65
C ASN A 372 -29.57 -6.99 19.55
N SER A 373 -30.82 -6.89 19.09
CA SER A 373 -31.69 -8.04 18.86
C SER A 373 -31.62 -8.63 17.44
N ILE A 374 -30.81 -8.06 16.55
CA ILE A 374 -30.56 -8.58 15.21
C ILE A 374 -29.58 -9.75 15.31
N GLU A 375 -29.80 -10.80 14.51
CA GLU A 375 -28.91 -11.95 14.46
C GLU A 375 -27.49 -11.53 14.04
N ASN A 376 -26.47 -12.15 14.62
CA ASN A 376 -25.05 -11.88 14.35
C ASN A 376 -24.49 -10.53 14.85
N ILE A 377 -25.22 -9.80 15.69
CA ILE A 377 -24.70 -8.65 16.46
C ILE A 377 -24.46 -9.08 17.91
N GLU A 378 -23.23 -8.91 18.40
CA GLU A 378 -22.89 -9.26 19.78
C GLU A 378 -23.19 -8.10 20.74
N SER A 379 -22.81 -6.88 20.36
CA SER A 379 -22.99 -5.67 21.14
C SER A 379 -22.92 -4.46 20.22
N ALA A 380 -23.70 -3.43 20.51
CA ALA A 380 -23.72 -2.19 19.77
C ALA A 380 -23.82 -1.01 20.73
N THR A 381 -23.24 0.13 20.35
CA THR A 381 -23.28 1.37 21.13
C THR A 381 -23.50 2.57 20.22
N ARG A 382 -24.00 3.66 20.80
CA ARG A 382 -24.22 4.94 20.12
C ARG A 382 -22.96 5.81 20.17
N ILE A 383 -22.68 6.50 19.08
CA ILE A 383 -21.63 7.52 18.96
C ILE A 383 -22.17 8.74 18.19
N GLY A 384 -22.09 9.92 18.80
CA GLY A 384 -22.47 11.19 18.19
C GLY A 384 -21.24 11.98 17.79
N GLU A 385 -21.19 12.49 16.56
CA GLU A 385 -20.09 13.32 16.03
C GLU A 385 -20.65 14.71 15.74
N TYR A 386 -20.17 15.73 16.45
CA TYR A 386 -20.67 17.09 16.32
C TYR A 386 -19.53 18.10 16.18
N ARG A 387 -19.78 19.19 15.45
CA ARG A 387 -18.85 20.33 15.46
C ARG A 387 -18.94 21.06 16.78
N ALA A 388 -17.79 21.43 17.33
CA ALA A 388 -17.73 22.12 18.61
C ALA A 388 -16.83 23.34 18.57
N SER A 389 -17.12 24.33 19.41
CA SER A 389 -16.27 25.50 19.62
C SER A 389 -15.98 25.64 21.11
N ALA A 390 -14.70 25.50 21.48
CA ALA A 390 -14.28 25.76 22.84
C ALA A 390 -14.08 27.26 23.04
N ARG A 391 -14.82 27.85 23.99
CA ARG A 391 -14.70 29.25 24.41
C ARG A 391 -13.66 29.35 25.51
N LEU A 392 -12.53 29.98 25.18
CA LEU A 392 -11.48 30.29 26.14
C LEU A 392 -11.28 31.80 26.21
N THR A 393 -10.75 32.28 27.34
CA THR A 393 -10.33 33.68 27.50
C THR A 393 -9.30 34.09 26.43
N SER A 394 -8.49 33.14 25.96
CA SER A 394 -7.51 33.31 24.88
C SER A 394 -8.10 33.30 23.46
N GLY A 395 -9.42 33.23 23.31
CA GLY A 395 -10.13 33.14 22.02
C GLY A 395 -10.74 31.76 21.77
N ASN A 396 -11.71 31.72 20.85
CA ASN A 396 -12.46 30.52 20.51
C ASN A 396 -11.66 29.60 19.58
N VAL A 397 -11.82 28.29 19.77
CA VAL A 397 -11.21 27.27 18.90
C VAL A 397 -12.27 26.31 18.44
N THR A 398 -12.45 26.20 17.13
CA THR A 398 -13.33 25.19 16.54
C THR A 398 -12.60 23.84 16.53
N GLY A 399 -13.32 22.81 16.94
CA GLY A 399 -12.89 21.43 17.00
C GLY A 399 -14.06 20.47 16.79
N GLN A 400 -13.91 19.24 17.24
CA GLN A 400 -14.93 18.21 17.16
C GLN A 400 -15.30 17.71 18.56
N PHE A 401 -16.58 17.48 18.79
CA PHE A 401 -17.09 16.81 19.98
C PHE A 401 -17.62 15.43 19.59
N ILE A 402 -17.14 14.40 20.28
CA ILE A 402 -17.62 13.03 20.14
C ILE A 402 -18.33 12.62 21.43
N GLY A 403 -19.64 12.40 21.34
CA GLY A 403 -20.43 11.86 22.44
C GLY A 403 -20.42 10.34 22.40
N ILE A 404 -20.08 9.69 23.50
CA ILE A 404 -20.06 8.22 23.62
C ILE A 404 -20.97 7.71 24.72
N ASP A 405 -21.47 6.49 24.55
CA ASP A 405 -22.09 5.70 25.61
C ASP A 405 -21.04 4.81 26.28
N ARG A 406 -20.56 5.24 27.45
CA ARG A 406 -19.39 4.66 28.14
C ARG A 406 -19.55 3.17 28.49
N ALA A 407 -20.77 2.68 28.68
CA ALA A 407 -21.01 1.32 29.18
C ALA A 407 -20.66 0.27 28.12
N GLU A 408 -21.08 0.50 26.89
CA GLU A 408 -20.95 -0.44 25.77
C GLU A 408 -19.76 -0.08 24.86
N PHE A 409 -19.31 1.19 24.86
CA PHE A 409 -18.19 1.64 24.03
C PHE A 409 -16.89 0.90 24.30
N GLY A 410 -16.56 0.61 25.56
CA GLY A 410 -15.36 -0.15 25.91
C GLY A 410 -15.34 -1.58 25.38
N GLU A 411 -16.53 -2.15 25.13
CA GLU A 411 -16.66 -3.48 24.57
C GLU A 411 -16.60 -3.45 23.05
N VAL A 412 -17.20 -2.46 22.39
CA VAL A 412 -17.36 -2.45 20.92
C VAL A 412 -16.20 -1.77 20.19
N ALA A 413 -15.62 -0.71 20.76
CA ALA A 413 -14.72 0.18 20.02
C ALA A 413 -13.34 -0.44 19.75
N PHE A 414 -12.78 -0.13 18.58
CA PHE A 414 -11.39 -0.38 18.26
C PHE A 414 -10.49 0.58 19.06
N TRP A 415 -9.58 0.03 19.86
CA TRP A 415 -8.67 0.83 20.68
C TRP A 415 -7.24 0.33 20.60
N ARG A 416 -6.29 1.23 20.37
CA ARG A 416 -4.85 0.93 20.41
C ARG A 416 -4.21 1.49 21.68
N SER A 417 -3.13 0.84 22.10
CA SER A 417 -2.40 1.22 23.32
C SER A 417 -1.68 2.58 23.22
N ASP A 418 -1.52 3.13 22.02
CA ASP A 418 -0.85 4.40 21.74
C ASP A 418 -1.81 5.59 21.56
N PHE A 419 -3.12 5.38 21.70
CA PHE A 419 -4.11 6.46 21.61
C PHE A 419 -4.13 7.37 22.84
N ALA A 420 -3.68 6.86 23.99
CA ALA A 420 -3.54 7.61 25.23
C ALA A 420 -2.53 6.90 26.15
N ASP A 421 -1.99 7.61 27.15
CA ASP A 421 -1.04 7.01 28.11
C ASP A 421 -1.73 6.01 29.05
N THR A 422 -3.05 6.15 29.23
CA THR A 422 -3.89 5.30 30.07
C THR A 422 -4.78 4.41 29.23
N ARG A 423 -5.11 3.21 29.75
CA ARG A 423 -6.03 2.28 29.06
C ARG A 423 -7.44 2.88 28.95
N LEU A 424 -8.15 2.56 27.87
CA LEU A 424 -9.52 3.02 27.60
C LEU A 424 -10.45 2.88 28.82
N GLY A 425 -10.44 1.74 29.50
CA GLY A 425 -11.29 1.54 30.68
C GLY A 425 -11.07 2.55 31.81
N TYR A 426 -9.85 3.06 32.01
CA TYR A 426 -9.61 4.13 33.00
C TYR A 426 -10.19 5.46 32.54
N LEU A 427 -10.10 5.78 31.24
CA LEU A 427 -10.67 7.00 30.66
C LEU A 427 -12.20 6.98 30.74
N LEU A 428 -12.83 5.85 30.41
CA LEU A 428 -14.28 5.68 30.51
C LEU A 428 -14.77 5.74 31.97
N ASN A 429 -13.99 5.18 32.91
CA ASN A 429 -14.28 5.29 34.33
C ASN A 429 -14.09 6.72 34.86
N ALA A 430 -13.16 7.49 34.28
CA ALA A 430 -12.97 8.90 34.64
C ALA A 430 -14.13 9.79 34.15
N LEU A 431 -14.80 9.40 33.06
CA LEU A 431 -16.03 10.04 32.57
C LEU A 431 -17.30 9.65 33.33
N ALA A 432 -17.24 8.63 34.19
CA ALA A 432 -18.39 8.08 34.89
C ALA A 432 -18.92 8.87 36.11
N PRO A 433 -18.11 9.60 36.92
CA PRO A 433 -18.58 10.20 38.17
C PRO A 433 -19.61 11.31 37.97
N GLU A 434 -19.42 12.14 36.95
CA GLU A 434 -20.27 13.28 36.64
C GLU A 434 -20.53 13.34 35.11
N GLN A 435 -21.72 13.79 34.72
CA GLN A 435 -22.13 13.81 33.30
C GLN A 435 -21.42 14.91 32.51
N ASP A 436 -21.05 16.01 33.16
CA ASP A 436 -20.34 17.18 32.64
C ASP A 436 -18.81 17.01 32.60
N THR A 437 -18.35 15.79 32.35
CA THR A 437 -16.92 15.46 32.23
C THR A 437 -16.51 15.28 30.77
N VAL A 438 -15.27 15.62 30.46
CA VAL A 438 -14.74 15.56 29.09
C VAL A 438 -13.28 15.11 29.04
N LEU A 439 -12.96 14.29 28.04
CA LEU A 439 -11.58 14.00 27.63
C LEU A 439 -11.19 14.94 26.50
N VAL A 440 -9.98 15.47 26.56
CA VAL A 440 -9.54 16.49 25.60
C VAL A 440 -8.27 16.05 24.88
N SER A 441 -8.09 16.48 23.64
CA SER A 441 -6.84 16.20 22.92
C SER A 441 -5.63 16.80 23.66
N ARG A 442 -4.58 16.00 23.81
CA ARG A 442 -3.37 16.38 24.57
C ARG A 442 -2.69 17.59 23.97
N GLU A 443 -2.61 17.65 22.64
CA GLU A 443 -2.04 18.80 21.92
C GLU A 443 -2.75 20.11 22.28
N PHE A 444 -4.09 20.09 22.36
CA PHE A 444 -4.87 21.25 22.75
C PHE A 444 -4.64 21.65 24.20
N MET A 445 -4.59 20.68 25.11
CA MET A 445 -4.29 20.94 26.51
C MET A 445 -2.91 21.58 26.68
N GLN A 446 -1.89 21.06 26.01
CA GLN A 446 -0.52 21.60 26.06
C GLN A 446 -0.44 22.99 25.43
N ALA A 447 -1.07 23.20 24.28
CA ALA A 447 -1.07 24.49 23.58
C ALA A 447 -1.76 25.60 24.37
N ARG A 448 -2.77 25.27 25.18
CA ARG A 448 -3.54 26.22 25.99
C ARG A 448 -3.18 26.21 27.48
N GLY A 449 -2.24 25.37 27.90
CA GLY A 449 -1.81 25.26 29.30
C GLY A 449 -2.90 24.73 30.25
N LEU A 450 -3.81 23.91 29.74
CA LEU A 450 -4.91 23.31 30.51
C LEU A 450 -4.44 22.04 31.22
N ASN A 451 -4.97 21.78 32.41
CA ASN A 451 -4.68 20.59 33.20
C ASN A 451 -5.96 19.77 33.46
N VAL A 452 -5.76 18.50 33.83
CA VAL A 452 -6.86 17.67 34.32
C VAL A 452 -7.43 18.29 35.60
N GLY A 453 -8.74 18.49 35.62
CA GLY A 453 -9.50 19.16 36.69
C GLY A 453 -10.01 20.56 36.33
N ASP A 454 -9.46 21.19 35.27
CA ASP A 454 -9.91 22.50 34.80
C ASP A 454 -11.28 22.42 34.11
N PHE A 455 -12.03 23.52 34.14
CA PHE A 455 -13.32 23.64 33.45
C PHE A 455 -13.16 24.39 32.12
N ILE A 456 -13.82 23.89 31.08
CA ILE A 456 -13.88 24.52 29.76
C ILE A 456 -15.33 24.67 29.30
N GLN A 457 -15.64 25.81 28.68
CA GLN A 457 -16.92 26.00 28.02
C GLN A 457 -16.81 25.55 26.58
N VAL A 458 -17.61 24.57 26.18
CA VAL A 458 -17.66 24.02 24.82
C VAL A 458 -19.08 24.19 24.30
N ASP A 459 -19.23 24.85 23.16
CA ASP A 459 -20.52 24.90 22.47
C ASP A 459 -20.53 23.84 21.37
N ILE A 460 -21.53 22.99 21.35
CA ILE A 460 -21.81 22.10 20.22
C ILE A 460 -22.73 22.82 19.24
N THR A 461 -22.44 22.72 17.95
CA THR A 461 -23.31 23.20 16.87
C THR A 461 -24.00 22.02 16.19
N SER A 462 -25.33 21.97 16.21
CA SER A 462 -26.18 21.00 15.51
C SER A 462 -27.55 21.65 15.20
N TYR A 463 -28.18 21.38 14.05
CA TYR A 463 -29.42 22.05 13.61
C TYR A 463 -29.36 23.58 13.56
N GLY A 464 -28.16 24.15 13.37
CA GLY A 464 -27.93 25.59 13.45
C GLY A 464 -28.11 26.20 14.86
N GLU A 465 -28.34 25.38 15.88
CA GLU A 465 -28.37 25.78 17.28
C GLU A 465 -27.02 25.50 17.95
N ASN A 466 -26.65 26.39 18.88
CA ASN A 466 -25.46 26.23 19.69
C ASN A 466 -25.87 25.83 21.11
N ILE A 467 -25.42 24.66 21.56
CA ILE A 467 -25.70 24.12 22.89
C ILE A 467 -24.47 24.36 23.76
N PRO A 468 -24.48 25.37 24.65
CA PRO A 468 -23.34 25.67 25.51
C PRO A 468 -23.25 24.67 26.67
N MET A 469 -22.05 24.12 26.89
CA MET A 469 -21.78 23.20 27.98
C MET A 469 -20.56 23.68 28.77
N ASN A 470 -20.59 23.52 30.09
CA ASN A 470 -19.43 23.73 30.93
C ASN A 470 -18.94 22.36 31.40
N LEU A 471 -17.75 21.95 30.97
CA LEU A 471 -17.25 20.59 31.14
C LEU A 471 -15.96 20.58 31.94
N GLN A 472 -15.81 19.62 32.84
CA GLN A 472 -14.57 19.37 33.57
C GLN A 472 -13.66 18.41 32.80
N ILE A 473 -12.39 18.79 32.62
CA ILE A 473 -11.39 17.93 31.97
C ILE A 473 -10.99 16.80 32.92
N VAL A 474 -11.24 15.55 32.55
CA VAL A 474 -10.91 14.37 33.38
C VAL A 474 -9.76 13.53 32.82
N GLY A 475 -9.34 13.77 31.59
CA GLY A 475 -8.23 13.06 30.97
C GLY A 475 -7.81 13.63 29.63
N ALA A 476 -6.68 13.14 29.13
CA ALA A 476 -6.11 13.54 27.85
C ALA A 476 -5.96 12.32 26.93
N LEU A 477 -6.10 12.56 25.62
CA LEU A 477 -5.91 11.56 24.57
C LEU A 477 -5.08 12.12 23.41
N ASP A 478 -4.36 11.27 22.72
CA ASP A 478 -3.56 11.62 21.53
C ASP A 478 -4.31 11.32 20.24
N TYR A 479 -5.08 10.23 20.22
CA TYR A 479 -5.92 9.80 19.09
C TYR A 479 -7.24 9.20 19.58
N PHE A 480 -8.25 9.20 18.72
CA PHE A 480 -9.54 8.59 18.97
C PHE A 480 -10.13 8.09 17.65
N PRO A 481 -10.75 6.90 17.61
CA PRO A 481 -11.33 6.39 16.37
C PRO A 481 -12.23 7.43 15.69
N ARG A 482 -12.10 7.55 14.37
CA ARG A 482 -12.84 8.49 13.50
C ARG A 482 -12.47 9.97 13.60
N TRP A 483 -11.58 10.36 14.50
CA TRP A 483 -11.10 11.75 14.59
C TRP A 483 -9.79 11.95 13.82
N TYR A 484 -9.73 13.01 13.02
CA TYR A 484 -8.56 13.41 12.23
C TYR A 484 -8.10 14.83 12.63
N PRO A 485 -7.06 14.95 13.48
CA PRO A 485 -6.65 16.23 14.09
C PRO A 485 -6.37 17.36 13.10
N VAL A 486 -5.83 17.02 11.92
CA VAL A 486 -5.45 17.99 10.88
C VAL A 486 -6.66 18.65 10.22
N GLU A 487 -7.75 17.91 10.05
CA GLU A 487 -8.96 18.38 9.33
C GLU A 487 -10.01 18.92 10.30
N GLU A 488 -10.11 18.33 11.48
CA GLU A 488 -11.23 18.57 12.42
C GLU A 488 -10.82 19.41 13.64
N GLY A 489 -9.53 19.64 13.87
CA GLY A 489 -9.03 20.41 15.00
C GLY A 489 -9.04 19.62 16.32
N PRO A 490 -9.07 20.30 17.49
CA PRO A 490 -9.01 19.64 18.79
C PRO A 490 -10.25 18.78 19.05
N LEU A 491 -10.07 17.67 19.77
CA LEU A 491 -11.12 16.73 20.12
C LEU A 491 -11.58 16.89 21.56
N PHE A 492 -12.89 16.81 21.76
CA PHE A 492 -13.59 16.74 23.03
C PHE A 492 -14.44 15.47 23.05
N VAL A 493 -14.21 14.56 24.00
CA VAL A 493 -15.01 13.32 24.13
C VAL A 493 -15.74 13.33 25.46
N GLY A 494 -17.06 13.19 25.43
CA GLY A 494 -17.89 13.22 26.65
C GLY A 494 -19.07 12.26 26.59
N ASN A 495 -19.93 12.32 27.61
CA ASN A 495 -21.10 11.47 27.70
C ASN A 495 -22.17 11.90 26.68
N LEU A 496 -22.63 10.97 25.83
CA LEU A 496 -23.63 11.27 24.80
C LEU A 496 -24.98 11.69 25.39
N ASP A 497 -25.43 10.98 26.42
CA ASP A 497 -26.73 11.24 27.06
C ASP A 497 -26.81 12.66 27.67
N TYR A 498 -25.68 13.21 28.12
CA TYR A 498 -25.62 14.58 28.66
C TYR A 498 -25.95 15.62 27.57
N ILE A 499 -25.48 15.40 26.35
CA ILE A 499 -25.78 16.28 25.22
C ILE A 499 -27.27 16.21 24.88
N PHE A 500 -27.84 15.00 24.85
CA PHE A 500 -29.26 14.81 24.54
C PHE A 500 -30.17 15.43 25.60
N GLU A 501 -29.77 15.34 26.87
CA GLU A 501 -30.50 15.99 27.97
C GLU A 501 -30.50 17.53 27.82
N LEU A 502 -29.35 18.11 27.47
CA LEU A 502 -29.24 19.55 27.25
C LEU A 502 -29.96 20.03 25.98
N ALA A 503 -29.90 19.23 24.90
CA ALA A 503 -30.61 19.50 23.65
C ALA A 503 -32.13 19.30 23.79
N GLN A 504 -32.59 18.62 24.84
CA GLN A 504 -33.98 18.18 25.04
C GLN A 504 -34.53 17.29 23.90
N THR A 505 -33.64 16.77 23.07
CA THR A 505 -33.92 15.88 21.95
C THR A 505 -32.71 14.99 21.69
N GLU A 506 -32.94 13.81 21.12
CA GLU A 506 -31.84 13.03 20.57
C GLU A 506 -31.28 13.76 19.34
N LEU A 507 -29.97 13.92 19.28
CA LEU A 507 -29.27 14.46 18.11
C LEU A 507 -28.83 13.29 17.20
N PRO A 508 -28.51 13.55 15.92
CA PRO A 508 -27.95 12.56 15.00
C PRO A 508 -26.81 11.78 15.64
N TYR A 509 -26.96 10.46 15.68
CA TYR A 509 -25.91 9.56 16.12
C TYR A 509 -25.74 8.42 15.11
N ARG A 510 -24.56 7.82 15.17
CA ARG A 510 -24.19 6.61 14.47
C ARG A 510 -24.15 5.47 15.48
N ILE A 511 -24.34 4.26 15.00
CA ILE A 511 -24.32 3.06 15.83
C ILE A 511 -23.12 2.25 15.41
N ILE A 512 -22.20 2.00 16.32
CA ILE A 512 -21.09 1.07 16.08
C ILE A 512 -21.44 -0.25 16.73
N ALA A 513 -21.11 -1.36 16.07
CA ALA A 513 -21.40 -2.69 16.60
C ALA A 513 -20.24 -3.65 16.41
N ARG A 514 -20.14 -4.61 17.32
CA ARG A 514 -19.37 -5.84 17.20
C ARG A 514 -20.27 -6.93 16.67
N VAL A 515 -19.74 -7.68 15.72
CA VAL A 515 -20.51 -8.65 14.93
C VAL A 515 -19.79 -10.00 14.91
N THR A 516 -20.52 -11.08 14.68
CA THR A 516 -19.96 -12.44 14.60
C THR A 516 -19.38 -12.74 13.20
N ASP A 517 -18.45 -13.70 13.09
CA ASP A 517 -17.75 -14.03 11.83
C ASP A 517 -18.68 -14.37 10.65
N ASP A 518 -19.92 -14.82 10.91
CA ASP A 518 -20.94 -15.17 9.90
C ASP A 518 -21.82 -13.98 9.46
N PHE A 519 -21.49 -12.75 9.87
CA PHE A 519 -22.25 -11.55 9.53
C PHE A 519 -22.27 -11.28 8.02
N ASN A 520 -23.45 -10.94 7.49
CA ASN A 520 -23.64 -10.55 6.10
C ASN A 520 -24.35 -9.18 6.03
N GLN A 521 -23.64 -8.17 5.53
CA GLN A 521 -24.16 -6.81 5.37
C GLN A 521 -25.51 -6.76 4.66
N ARG A 522 -25.73 -7.56 3.61
CA ARG A 522 -26.97 -7.53 2.82
C ARG A 522 -28.17 -8.12 3.55
N ASP A 523 -27.93 -9.06 4.46
CA ASP A 523 -28.98 -9.62 5.31
C ASP A 523 -29.32 -8.63 6.42
N PHE A 524 -28.28 -8.03 7.04
CA PHE A 524 -28.45 -6.96 8.03
C PHE A 524 -29.22 -5.76 7.49
N GLU A 525 -28.84 -5.21 6.33
CA GLU A 525 -29.56 -4.07 5.72
C GLU A 525 -31.03 -4.39 5.43
N ARG A 526 -31.33 -5.63 5.00
CA ARG A 526 -32.72 -6.08 4.78
C ARG A 526 -33.49 -6.14 6.09
N GLU A 527 -32.87 -6.64 7.14
CA GLU A 527 -33.51 -6.74 8.46
C GLU A 527 -33.76 -5.36 9.07
N VAL A 528 -32.80 -4.45 9.03
CA VAL A 528 -32.96 -3.07 9.52
C VAL A 528 -34.06 -2.34 8.74
N ARG A 529 -34.14 -2.51 7.42
CA ARG A 529 -35.24 -1.97 6.60
C ARG A 529 -36.59 -2.59 6.97
N SER A 530 -36.63 -3.88 7.27
CA SER A 530 -37.88 -4.55 7.70
C SER A 530 -38.42 -4.02 9.03
N ARG A 531 -37.54 -3.47 9.88
CA ARG A 531 -37.86 -2.87 11.18
C ARG A 531 -38.25 -1.39 11.08
N GLY A 532 -38.37 -0.83 9.88
CA GLY A 532 -38.92 0.50 9.64
C GLY A 532 -37.90 1.56 9.20
N ALA A 533 -36.65 1.19 8.94
CA ALA A 533 -35.67 2.11 8.34
C ALA A 533 -35.91 2.30 6.83
N THR A 534 -35.96 3.55 6.38
CA THR A 534 -36.13 3.89 4.94
C THR A 534 -34.81 3.84 4.19
N GLY A 535 -33.72 4.24 4.84
CA GLY A 535 -32.35 4.15 4.35
C GLY A 535 -31.39 3.65 5.43
N VAL A 536 -30.41 2.84 5.06
CA VAL A 536 -29.37 2.33 5.97
C VAL A 536 -28.05 2.41 5.24
N PHE A 537 -27.05 3.03 5.87
CA PHE A 537 -25.69 3.06 5.40
C PHE A 537 -24.80 2.32 6.39
N VAL A 538 -24.13 1.28 5.93
CA VAL A 538 -23.25 0.44 6.74
C VAL A 538 -21.83 0.59 6.20
N ASP A 539 -20.94 1.11 7.05
CA ASP A 539 -19.50 1.07 6.84
C ASP A 539 -18.96 -0.20 7.51
N GLU A 540 -18.51 -1.17 6.71
CA GLU A 540 -17.82 -2.38 7.17
C GLU A 540 -16.36 -2.38 6.68
N PRO A 541 -15.37 -2.71 7.53
CA PRO A 541 -13.99 -2.94 7.11
C PRO A 541 -13.92 -4.05 6.06
N LEU A 542 -13.28 -3.76 4.91
CA LEU A 542 -13.12 -4.73 3.82
C LEU A 542 -12.31 -5.97 4.23
N THR A 543 -11.52 -5.90 5.31
CA THR A 543 -10.61 -6.97 5.72
C THR A 543 -11.16 -7.90 6.80
N ARG A 544 -12.43 -7.79 7.20
CA ARG A 544 -13.01 -8.55 8.32
C ARG A 544 -13.09 -10.05 8.08
#